data_AF-A0A1H5SAB8-F1
#
_entry.id   AF-A0A1H5SAB8-F1
#
_cell.length_a   1.000
_cell.length_b   1.000
_cell.length_c   1.000
_cell.angle_alpha   90.00
_cell.angle_beta   90.00
_cell.angle_gamma   90.00
#
_symmetry.space_group_name_H-M   'P 1'
#
loop_
_entity.id
_entity.type
_entity.pdbx_description
1 polymer ?
#
loop_
_entity_poly.entity_id
_entity_poly.type
_entity_poly.pdbx_seq_one_letter_code
_entity_poly.pdbx_strand_id
1 'polypeptide(L)'
;MDILFLILGFICLFVSILGSFLPVLPGPIISWIGLLLLYFTNAVPANYWILGITFFITVFLSVLEYIIPAKGTKKFGGSSYGIWGTNIGLIVGILAPIPFGFIIGPFVGAFLGELLYDSKNHKRALKAATGSLLGFLASSFMMFLVCVIYLGLFLAIVWQYKSELF
;
A
#
# COMPACT_ATOMS: atom_id res chain seq x y z
N MET A 1 20.18 -2.44 -24.02
CA MET A 1 19.14 -1.58 -23.40
C MET A 1 18.26 -2.38 -22.45
N ASP A 2 18.14 -3.68 -22.68
CA ASP A 2 17.25 -4.60 -21.95
C ASP A 2 17.67 -4.83 -20.49
N ILE A 3 18.99 -4.93 -20.23
CA ILE A 3 19.55 -5.04 -18.87
C ILE A 3 19.26 -3.80 -18.00
N LEU A 4 19.21 -2.60 -18.58
CA LEU A 4 18.89 -1.38 -17.85
C LEU A 4 17.45 -1.40 -17.34
N PHE A 5 16.48 -1.80 -18.19
CA PHE A 5 15.08 -1.93 -17.79
C PHE A 5 14.86 -3.03 -16.76
N LEU A 6 15.62 -4.13 -16.85
CA LEU A 6 15.59 -5.21 -15.86
C LEU A 6 16.06 -4.71 -14.49
N ILE A 7 17.18 -3.99 -14.42
CA ILE A 7 17.69 -3.42 -13.17
C ILE A 7 16.71 -2.38 -12.62
N LEU A 8 16.17 -1.50 -13.46
CA LEU A 8 15.21 -0.48 -13.02
C LEU A 8 13.91 -1.09 -12.49
N GLY A 9 13.40 -2.13 -13.17
CA GLY A 9 12.21 -2.87 -12.76
C GLY A 9 12.43 -3.62 -11.44
N PHE A 10 13.61 -4.22 -11.26
CA PHE A 10 13.98 -4.88 -10.00
C PHE A 10 14.08 -3.88 -8.84
N ILE A 11 14.69 -2.71 -9.06
CA ILE A 11 14.73 -1.63 -8.07
C ILE A 11 13.31 -1.16 -7.74
N CYS A 12 12.45 -0.96 -8.75
CA CYS A 12 11.05 -0.60 -8.51
C CYS A 12 10.36 -1.62 -7.61
N LEU A 13 10.50 -2.92 -7.88
CA LEU A 13 9.87 -3.97 -7.06
C LEU A 13 10.42 -4.03 -5.63
N PHE A 14 11.72 -3.82 -5.45
CA PHE A 14 12.31 -3.73 -4.12
C PHE A 14 11.78 -2.50 -3.36
N VAL A 15 11.72 -1.35 -4.02
CA VAL A 15 11.14 -0.13 -3.49
C VAL A 15 9.66 -0.29 -3.21
N SER A 16 8.92 -1.06 -4.00
CA SER A 16 7.51 -1.35 -3.75
C SER A 16 7.27 -2.20 -2.52
N ILE A 17 8.14 -3.18 -2.25
CA ILE A 17 8.04 -3.99 -1.03
C ILE A 17 8.30 -3.12 0.19
N LEU A 18 9.34 -2.28 0.15
CA LEU A 18 9.60 -1.30 1.21
C LEU A 18 8.46 -0.26 1.31
N GLY A 19 7.93 0.16 0.17
CA GLY A 19 6.81 1.08 0.02
C GLY A 19 5.48 0.51 0.50
N SER A 20 5.27 -0.80 0.46
CA SER A 20 4.04 -1.43 0.97
C SER A 20 3.86 -1.27 2.48
N PHE A 21 4.95 -1.02 3.21
CA PHE A 21 4.92 -0.64 4.62
C PHE A 21 4.79 0.87 4.82
N LEU A 22 5.19 1.68 3.84
CA LEU A 22 5.16 3.13 3.88
C LEU A 22 3.96 3.64 3.07
N PRO A 23 2.85 4.08 3.70
CA PRO A 23 1.65 4.55 2.99
C PRO A 23 1.88 5.80 2.12
N VAL A 24 3.09 6.36 2.15
CA VAL A 24 3.57 7.42 1.26
C VAL A 24 3.63 6.95 -0.19
N LEU A 25 3.91 5.68 -0.41
CA LEU A 25 4.14 5.11 -1.73
C LEU A 25 3.11 4.01 -1.98
N PRO A 26 2.18 4.18 -2.92
CA PRO A 26 1.25 3.12 -3.30
C PRO A 26 2.03 1.95 -3.91
N GLY A 27 2.44 1.01 -3.06
CA GLY A 27 3.30 -0.12 -3.39
C GLY A 27 2.82 -0.95 -4.59
N PRO A 28 1.50 -1.21 -4.75
CA PRO A 28 0.98 -1.88 -5.93
C PRO A 28 1.28 -1.13 -7.24
N ILE A 29 1.19 0.21 -7.24
CA ILE A 29 1.43 1.05 -8.43
C ILE A 29 2.89 0.96 -8.86
N ILE A 30 3.82 1.06 -7.92
CA ILE A 30 5.26 0.98 -8.20
C ILE A 30 5.63 -0.42 -8.68
N SER A 31 5.00 -1.46 -8.13
CA SER A 31 5.20 -2.85 -8.57
C SER A 31 4.72 -3.06 -10.00
N TRP A 32 3.58 -2.46 -10.35
CA TRP A 32 3.06 -2.49 -11.71
C TRP A 32 3.94 -1.73 -12.69
N ILE A 33 4.50 -0.58 -12.30
CA ILE A 33 5.47 0.16 -13.11
C ILE A 33 6.72 -0.71 -13.38
N GLY A 34 7.20 -1.46 -12.38
CA GLY A 34 8.30 -2.41 -12.55
C GLY A 34 7.99 -3.53 -13.55
N LEU A 35 6.76 -4.05 -13.55
CA LEU A 35 6.29 -5.01 -14.56
C LEU A 35 6.17 -4.36 -15.95
N LEU A 36 5.67 -3.14 -16.04
CA LEU A 36 5.55 -2.40 -17.30
C LEU A 36 6.92 -2.13 -17.93
N LEU A 37 7.92 -1.78 -17.12
CA LEU A 37 9.32 -1.64 -17.55
C LEU A 37 9.86 -2.95 -18.15
N LEU A 38 9.48 -4.12 -17.60
CA LEU A 38 9.88 -5.42 -18.14
C LEU A 38 9.25 -5.70 -19.51
N TYR A 39 8.00 -5.32 -19.74
CA TYR A 39 7.32 -5.48 -21.04
C TYR A 39 7.74 -4.46 -22.09
N PHE A 40 8.45 -3.40 -21.70
CA PHE A 40 9.10 -2.46 -22.63
C PHE A 40 10.43 -3.01 -23.19
N THR A 41 10.89 -4.16 -22.69
CA THR A 41 12.10 -4.84 -23.14
C THR A 41 11.83 -5.55 -24.47
N ASN A 42 12.75 -5.46 -25.45
CA ASN A 42 12.53 -6.08 -26.77
C ASN A 42 12.46 -7.62 -26.69
N ALA A 43 13.04 -8.20 -25.64
CA ALA A 43 13.07 -9.64 -25.37
C ALA A 43 11.73 -10.23 -24.88
N VAL A 44 10.80 -9.40 -24.36
CA VAL A 44 9.53 -9.88 -23.80
C VAL A 44 8.37 -9.38 -24.66
N PRO A 45 7.60 -10.28 -25.31
CA PRO A 45 6.44 -9.86 -26.08
C PRO A 45 5.40 -9.20 -25.17
N ALA A 46 4.97 -7.99 -25.52
CA ALA A 46 4.00 -7.19 -24.79
C ALA A 46 2.66 -7.93 -24.65
N ASN A 47 2.38 -8.48 -23.47
CA ASN A 47 1.10 -9.13 -23.18
C ASN A 47 0.13 -8.13 -22.54
N TYR A 48 -0.66 -7.47 -23.38
CA TYR A 48 -1.66 -6.47 -22.96
C TYR A 48 -2.72 -7.03 -21.99
N TRP A 49 -3.00 -8.33 -22.01
CA TRP A 49 -3.93 -8.96 -21.07
C TRP A 49 -3.37 -9.00 -19.65
N ILE A 50 -2.10 -9.42 -19.49
CA ILE A 50 -1.43 -9.45 -18.20
C ILE A 50 -1.26 -8.02 -17.67
N LEU A 51 -0.85 -7.08 -18.52
CA LEU A 51 -0.71 -5.67 -18.16
C LEU A 51 -2.05 -5.06 -17.71
N GLY A 52 -3.14 -5.34 -18.44
CA GLY A 52 -4.47 -4.82 -18.13
C GLY A 52 -5.05 -5.39 -16.84
N ILE A 53 -4.94 -6.71 -16.63
CA ILE A 53 -5.42 -7.36 -15.40
C ILE A 53 -4.63 -6.86 -14.18
N THR A 54 -3.31 -6.80 -14.28
CA THR A 54 -2.46 -6.29 -13.18
C THR A 54 -2.70 -4.81 -12.92
N PHE A 55 -2.95 -4.00 -13.96
CA PHE A 55 -3.32 -2.60 -13.79
C PHE A 55 -4.66 -2.45 -13.06
N PHE A 56 -5.67 -3.23 -13.45
CA PHE A 56 -6.98 -3.20 -12.81
C PHE A 56 -6.89 -3.60 -11.33
N ILE A 57 -6.16 -4.68 -11.02
CA ILE A 57 -5.91 -5.14 -9.65
C ILE A 57 -5.20 -4.05 -8.84
N THR A 58 -4.19 -3.41 -9.44
CA THR A 58 -3.40 -2.33 -8.82
C THR A 58 -4.28 -1.14 -8.44
N VAL A 59 -5.11 -0.66 -9.37
CA VAL A 59 -6.04 0.45 -9.13
C VAL A 59 -7.06 0.05 -8.06
N PHE A 60 -7.63 -1.15 -8.17
CA PHE A 60 -8.61 -1.65 -7.22
C PHE A 60 -8.06 -1.73 -5.79
N LEU A 61 -6.84 -2.26 -5.62
CA LEU A 61 -6.17 -2.35 -4.32
C LEU A 61 -5.77 -0.99 -3.78
N SER A 62 -5.33 -0.08 -4.64
CA SER A 62 -5.02 1.30 -4.24
C SER A 62 -6.25 2.03 -3.73
N VAL A 63 -7.45 1.75 -4.27
CA VAL A 63 -8.70 2.28 -3.73
C VAL A 63 -9.07 1.61 -2.41
N LEU A 64 -8.88 0.29 -2.30
CA LEU A 64 -9.12 -0.44 -1.05
C LEU A 64 -8.21 0.03 0.10
N GLU A 65 -7.01 0.52 -0.20
CA GLU A 65 -6.08 1.12 0.77
C GLU A 65 -6.70 2.19 1.64
N TYR A 66 -7.47 3.08 1.03
CA TYR A 66 -8.10 4.19 1.74
C TYR A 66 -9.39 3.74 2.44
N ILE A 67 -10.05 2.72 1.88
CA ILE A 67 -11.36 2.26 2.37
C ILE A 67 -11.20 1.34 3.58
N ILE A 68 -10.20 0.44 3.60
CA ILE A 68 -10.03 -0.57 4.66
C ILE A 68 -9.78 0.08 6.04
N PRO A 69 -8.85 1.06 6.22
CA PRO A 69 -8.64 1.74 7.50
C PRO A 69 -9.87 2.55 7.94
N ALA A 70 -10.54 3.22 7.00
CA ALA A 70 -11.77 3.96 7.28
C ALA A 70 -12.91 3.04 7.75
N LYS A 71 -13.10 1.89 7.08
CA LYS A 71 -14.09 0.88 7.48
C LYS A 71 -13.66 0.17 8.77
N GLY A 72 -12.37 -0.05 9.00
CA GLY A 72 -11.82 -0.58 10.24
C GLY A 72 -12.22 0.31 11.41
N THR A 73 -11.93 1.61 11.32
CA THR A 73 -12.31 2.60 12.34
C THR A 73 -13.82 2.58 12.62
N LYS A 74 -14.65 2.53 11.56
CA LYS A 74 -16.11 2.47 11.70
C LYS A 74 -16.60 1.17 12.37
N LYS A 75 -16.01 0.03 12.01
CA LYS A 75 -16.40 -1.30 12.53
C LYS A 75 -16.06 -1.48 14.01
N PHE A 76 -15.01 -0.81 14.49
CA PHE A 76 -14.60 -0.85 15.90
C PHE A 76 -15.22 0.26 16.76
N GLY A 77 -16.23 0.98 16.25
CA GLY A 77 -17.04 1.92 17.01
C GLY A 77 -16.63 3.39 16.89
N GLY A 78 -15.73 3.72 15.96
CA GLY A 78 -15.36 5.10 15.66
C GLY A 78 -16.48 5.89 15.00
N SER A 79 -16.63 7.15 15.40
CA SER A 79 -17.50 8.14 14.77
C SER A 79 -16.91 8.66 13.45
N SER A 80 -17.66 9.49 12.73
CA SER A 80 -17.14 10.22 11.56
C SER A 80 -15.90 11.06 11.88
N TYR A 81 -15.77 11.54 13.12
CA TYR A 81 -14.60 12.29 13.59
C TYR A 81 -13.38 11.39 13.83
N GLY A 82 -13.57 10.15 14.30
CA GLY A 82 -12.48 9.16 14.39
C GLY A 82 -11.96 8.73 13.00
N ILE A 83 -12.84 8.66 12.00
CA ILE A 83 -12.47 8.38 10.60
C ILE A 83 -11.67 9.53 10.01
N TRP A 84 -12.14 10.78 10.17
CA TRP A 84 -11.40 11.96 9.72
C TRP A 84 -10.08 12.14 10.48
N GLY A 85 -10.08 11.87 11.79
CA GLY A 85 -8.90 11.86 12.64
C GLY A 85 -7.87 10.83 12.19
N THR A 86 -8.31 9.63 11.76
CA THR A 86 -7.42 8.61 11.16
C THR A 86 -6.75 9.13 9.89
N ASN A 87 -7.53 9.74 8.98
CA ASN A 87 -7.00 10.22 7.69
C ASN A 87 -6.03 11.40 7.89
N ILE A 88 -6.37 12.35 8.75
CA ILE A 88 -5.48 13.47 9.10
C ILE A 88 -4.25 12.94 9.83
N GLY A 89 -4.43 12.00 10.75
CA GLY A 89 -3.36 11.33 11.47
C GLY A 89 -2.40 10.58 10.56
N LEU A 90 -2.90 9.96 9.48
CA LEU A 90 -2.06 9.33 8.45
C LEU A 90 -1.17 10.37 7.75
N ILE A 91 -1.77 11.48 7.29
CA ILE A 91 -1.05 12.56 6.59
C ILE A 91 0.00 13.21 7.52
N VAL A 92 -0.41 13.56 8.74
CA VAL A 92 0.49 14.18 9.74
C VAL A 92 1.55 13.19 10.19
N GLY A 93 1.22 11.91 10.35
CA GLY A 93 2.14 10.86 10.73
C GLY A 93 3.21 10.56 9.67
N ILE A 94 2.90 10.80 8.39
CA ILE A 94 3.85 10.74 7.28
C ILE A 94 4.78 11.96 7.28
N LEU A 95 4.24 13.16 7.55
CA LEU A 95 5.01 14.40 7.57
C LEU A 95 5.86 14.57 8.83
N ALA A 96 5.47 13.92 9.92
CA ALA A 96 6.22 13.92 11.16
C ALA A 96 7.47 13.03 11.01
N PRO A 97 8.69 13.52 11.33
CA PRO A 97 9.94 12.76 11.22
C PRO A 97 10.10 11.73 12.36
N ILE A 98 8.99 11.15 12.83
CA ILE A 98 8.96 10.18 13.92
C ILE A 98 9.07 8.78 13.29
N PRO A 99 9.99 7.92 13.74
CA PRO A 99 10.03 6.53 13.29
C PRO A 99 8.70 5.85 13.61
N PHE A 100 8.12 5.16 12.63
CA PHE A 100 6.76 4.58 12.70
C PHE A 100 5.61 5.60 12.81
N GLY A 101 5.85 6.87 12.49
CA GLY A 101 4.84 7.93 12.46
C GLY A 101 3.62 7.58 11.59
N PHE A 102 3.79 6.78 10.54
CA PHE A 102 2.69 6.30 9.70
C PHE A 102 1.77 5.27 10.38
N ILE A 103 2.22 4.57 11.43
CA ILE A 103 1.39 3.66 12.25
C ILE A 103 0.80 4.43 13.44
N ILE A 104 1.64 5.23 14.09
CA ILE A 104 1.30 6.00 15.29
C ILE A 104 0.31 7.11 14.93
N GLY A 105 0.47 7.74 13.76
CA GLY A 105 -0.35 8.84 13.26
C GLY A 105 -1.84 8.47 13.15
N PRO A 106 -2.23 7.43 12.38
CA PRO A 106 -3.60 6.94 12.32
C PRO A 106 -4.18 6.60 13.69
N PHE A 107 -3.39 5.97 14.56
CA PHE A 107 -3.82 5.59 15.91
C PHE A 107 -4.12 6.81 16.79
N VAL A 108 -3.17 7.74 16.87
CA VAL A 108 -3.30 8.98 17.65
C VAL A 108 -4.36 9.89 17.04
N GLY A 109 -4.43 9.99 15.73
CA GLY A 109 -5.43 10.77 15.00
C GLY A 109 -6.83 10.23 15.22
N ALA A 110 -7.05 8.92 15.16
CA ALA A 110 -8.32 8.30 15.50
C ALA A 110 -8.71 8.52 16.97
N PHE A 111 -7.73 8.40 17.88
CA PHE A 111 -7.93 8.59 19.30
C PHE A 111 -8.35 10.04 19.62
N LEU A 112 -7.60 11.03 19.11
CA LEU A 112 -7.91 12.45 19.30
C LEU A 112 -9.20 12.85 18.60
N GLY A 113 -9.45 12.35 17.38
CA GLY A 113 -10.68 12.60 16.64
C GLY A 113 -11.92 12.11 17.41
N GLU A 114 -11.85 10.94 18.03
CA GLU A 114 -12.95 10.43 18.84
C GLU A 114 -13.06 11.16 20.20
N LEU A 115 -11.93 11.59 20.80
CA LEU A 115 -11.94 12.37 22.03
C LEU A 115 -12.57 13.76 21.84
N LEU A 116 -12.41 14.36 20.67
CA LEU A 116 -13.07 15.61 20.27
C LEU A 116 -14.57 15.44 20.05
N TYR A 117 -15.01 14.26 19.61
CA TYR A 117 -16.43 13.96 19.42
C TYR A 117 -17.14 13.62 20.73
N ASP A 118 -16.53 12.78 21.57
CA ASP A 118 -17.09 12.38 22.87
C ASP A 118 -15.98 12.19 23.91
N SER A 119 -15.62 13.30 24.57
CA SER A 119 -14.53 13.37 25.55
C SER A 119 -14.77 12.53 26.81
N LYS A 120 -16.01 12.10 27.07
CA LYS A 120 -16.34 11.29 28.25
C LYS A 120 -16.06 9.80 28.03
N ASN A 121 -15.93 9.35 26.79
CA ASN A 121 -15.94 7.92 26.46
C ASN A 121 -14.58 7.40 25.96
N HIS A 122 -13.58 7.44 26.85
CA HIS A 122 -12.20 7.01 26.55
C HIS A 122 -12.09 5.55 26.07
N LYS A 123 -12.98 4.67 26.55
CA LYS A 123 -13.05 3.27 26.09
C LYS A 123 -13.40 3.17 24.61
N ARG A 124 -14.30 4.05 24.13
CA ARG A 124 -14.70 4.10 22.73
C ARG A 124 -13.57 4.66 21.86
N ALA A 125 -12.88 5.71 22.32
CA ALA A 125 -11.73 6.28 21.64
C ALA A 125 -10.59 5.27 21.45
N LEU A 126 -10.25 4.49 22.49
CA LEU A 126 -9.28 3.40 22.37
C LEU A 126 -9.73 2.29 21.41
N LYS A 127 -11.01 1.93 21.42
CA LYS A 127 -11.56 0.92 20.51
C LYS A 127 -11.52 1.39 19.04
N ALA A 128 -11.85 2.65 18.80
CA ALA A 128 -11.73 3.28 17.49
C ALA A 128 -10.27 3.33 17.01
N ALA A 129 -9.34 3.75 17.88
CA ALA A 129 -7.91 3.84 17.56
C ALA A 129 -7.29 2.47 17.27
N THR A 130 -7.61 1.45 18.06
CA THR A 130 -7.18 0.07 17.80
C THR A 130 -7.79 -0.49 16.51
N GLY A 131 -9.04 -0.14 16.20
CA GLY A 131 -9.68 -0.52 14.93
C GLY A 131 -9.06 0.14 13.70
N SER A 132 -8.64 1.39 13.82
CA SER A 132 -7.89 2.12 12.81
C SER A 132 -6.52 1.47 12.56
N LEU A 133 -5.79 1.16 13.63
CA LEU A 133 -4.49 0.49 13.56
C LEU A 133 -4.61 -0.91 12.96
N LEU A 134 -5.59 -1.71 13.37
CA LEU A 134 -5.83 -3.04 12.80
C LEU A 134 -6.26 -2.97 11.32
N GLY A 135 -7.10 -1.99 10.96
CA GLY A 135 -7.48 -1.74 9.57
C GLY A 135 -6.28 -1.35 8.71
N PHE A 136 -5.42 -0.48 9.22
CA PHE A 136 -4.18 -0.09 8.56
C PHE A 136 -3.22 -1.28 8.38
N LEU A 137 -2.97 -2.06 9.44
CA LEU A 137 -2.12 -3.25 9.38
C LEU A 137 -2.66 -4.29 8.38
N ALA A 138 -3.97 -4.54 8.40
CA ALA A 138 -4.61 -5.48 7.48
C ALA A 138 -4.48 -5.00 6.01
N SER A 139 -4.66 -3.70 5.77
CA SER A 139 -4.50 -3.09 4.45
C SER A 139 -3.06 -3.21 3.93
N SER A 140 -2.08 -2.82 4.76
CA SER A 140 -0.65 -2.91 4.43
C SER A 140 -0.22 -4.37 4.20
N PHE A 141 -0.73 -5.32 4.99
CA PHE A 141 -0.47 -6.74 4.77
C PHE A 141 -1.02 -7.26 3.45
N MET A 142 -2.24 -6.87 3.04
CA MET A 142 -2.77 -7.22 1.72
C MET A 142 -1.91 -6.66 0.58
N MET A 143 -1.42 -5.43 0.72
CA MET A 143 -0.53 -4.82 -0.28
C MET A 143 0.81 -5.52 -0.37
N PHE A 144 1.39 -5.87 0.77
CA PHE A 144 2.63 -6.62 0.84
C PHE A 144 2.50 -7.94 0.07
N LEU A 145 1.43 -8.71 0.29
CA LEU A 145 1.17 -9.95 -0.44
C LEU A 145 1.11 -9.73 -1.96
N VAL A 146 0.47 -8.65 -2.41
CA VAL A 146 0.34 -8.35 -3.84
C VAL A 146 1.68 -7.93 -4.43
N CYS A 147 2.48 -7.12 -3.72
CA CYS A 147 3.83 -6.76 -4.16
C CYS A 147 4.72 -8.00 -4.30
N VAL A 148 4.61 -8.96 -3.37
CA VAL A 148 5.32 -10.25 -3.45
C VAL A 148 4.86 -11.08 -4.64
N ILE A 149 3.55 -11.13 -4.92
CA ILE A 149 3.02 -11.83 -6.10
C ILE A 149 3.57 -11.19 -7.38
N TYR A 150 3.62 -9.86 -7.47
CA TYR A 150 4.13 -9.14 -8.63
C TYR A 150 5.64 -9.34 -8.80
N LEU A 151 6.40 -9.41 -7.70
CA LEU A 151 7.81 -9.77 -7.74
C LEU A 151 8.00 -11.20 -8.25
N GLY A 152 7.19 -12.15 -7.78
CA GLY A 152 7.22 -13.53 -8.27
C GLY A 152 6.91 -13.61 -9.77
N LEU A 153 5.93 -12.85 -10.24
CA LEU A 153 5.56 -12.73 -11.65
C LEU A 153 6.71 -12.15 -12.49
N PHE A 154 7.35 -11.09 -12.01
CA PHE A 154 8.52 -10.49 -12.65
C PHE A 154 9.69 -11.50 -12.77
N LEU A 155 10.03 -12.19 -11.69
CA LEU A 155 11.09 -13.21 -11.71
C LEU A 155 10.76 -14.38 -12.64
N ALA A 156 9.50 -14.82 -12.68
CA ALA A 156 9.06 -15.89 -13.58
C ALA A 156 9.21 -15.49 -15.05
N ILE A 157 8.81 -14.26 -15.42
CA ILE A 157 8.96 -13.73 -16.78
C ILE A 157 10.45 -13.60 -17.13
N VAL A 158 11.26 -13.03 -16.23
CA VAL A 158 12.73 -12.92 -16.44
C VAL A 158 13.36 -14.30 -16.65
N TRP A 159 12.95 -15.31 -15.88
CA TRP A 159 13.45 -16.68 -16.01
C TRP A 159 13.05 -17.32 -17.33
N GLN A 160 11.82 -17.09 -17.78
CA GLN A 160 11.28 -17.64 -19.03
C GLN A 160 11.99 -17.06 -20.27
N TYR A 161 12.31 -15.76 -20.24
CA TYR A 161 12.98 -15.07 -21.35
C TYR A 161 14.49 -14.90 -21.12
N LYS A 162 15.10 -15.70 -20.22
CA LYS A 162 16.51 -15.55 -19.86
C LYS A 162 17.46 -15.62 -21.07
N SER A 163 17.11 -16.42 -22.09
CA SER A 163 17.93 -16.62 -23.29
C SER A 163 17.83 -15.49 -24.30
N GLU A 164 16.82 -14.64 -24.17
CA GLU A 164 16.60 -13.45 -25.01
C GLU A 164 17.06 -12.17 -24.28
N LEU A 165 17.12 -12.22 -22.93
CA LEU A 165 17.54 -11.12 -22.05
C LEU A 165 19.06 -11.09 -21.78
N PHE A 166 19.74 -12.23 -21.86
CA PHE A 166 21.18 -12.41 -21.64
C PHE A 166 21.82 -13.16 -22.81
#